data_AF-A0A150PEC4-F1
#
_entry.id   AF-A0A150PEC4-F1
#
_cell.length_a   1.000
_cell.length_b   1.000
_cell.length_c   1.000
_cell.angle_alpha   90.00
_cell.angle_beta   90.00
_cell.angle_gamma   90.00
#
_symmetry.space_group_name_H-M   'P 1'
#
loop_
_entity.id
_entity.type
_entity.pdbx_description
1 polymer ?
#
loop_
_entity_poly.entity_id
_entity_poly.type
_entity_poly.pdbx_seq_one_letter_code
_entity_poly.pdbx_strand_id
1 'polypeptide(L)'
;MRAAALAAAISATALSAVASAAPISGYQGEQENATHVNLGWNSAPALELAYGRAIPMERLVRRLDLEIGLTLPVFLVPELDSFRLEPAARAMLVQRGGWGLAGRLGLPVQTGDNQTFQFVSVGAHPGLAGGYFERGWFIALEVEYTAILSTYIAASERARATYAGIRDGFYAPAGGYLDASLAFGLSIGSSFEVGLRAGYRSTHGLKPPPFVPFRAEVGVSYAFGAPAAAPPRAIEP
;
A
#
# COMPACT_ATOMS: atom_id res chain seq x y z
N MET A 1 39.38 -15.19 8.98
CA MET A 1 38.18 -15.90 8.46
C MET A 1 36.93 -15.53 9.26
N ARG A 2 36.47 -14.28 9.20
CA ARG A 2 35.29 -13.77 9.95
C ARG A 2 34.32 -12.97 9.09
N ALA A 3 34.36 -13.16 7.76
CA ALA A 3 33.50 -12.44 6.82
C ALA A 3 32.46 -13.34 6.11
N ALA A 4 32.54 -14.67 6.27
CA ALA A 4 31.64 -15.60 5.57
C ALA A 4 30.39 -16.01 6.38
N ALA A 5 30.35 -15.72 7.69
CA ALA A 5 29.24 -16.13 8.55
C ALA A 5 28.08 -15.11 8.61
N LEU A 6 28.32 -13.85 8.19
CA LEU A 6 27.28 -12.81 8.21
C LEU A 6 26.40 -12.82 6.95
N ALA A 7 26.91 -13.37 5.84
CA ALA A 7 26.16 -13.48 4.57
C ALA A 7 25.19 -14.67 4.54
N ALA A 8 25.40 -15.68 5.40
CA ALA A 8 24.56 -16.88 5.44
C ALA A 8 23.34 -16.75 6.39
N ALA A 9 23.31 -15.72 7.24
CA ALA A 9 22.20 -15.48 8.18
C ALA A 9 21.09 -14.57 7.61
N ILE A 10 21.30 -13.98 6.43
CA ILE A 10 20.28 -13.16 5.74
C ILE A 10 19.42 -14.01 4.79
N SER A 11 19.88 -15.22 4.44
CA SER A 11 19.28 -16.05 3.39
C SER A 11 18.28 -17.12 3.88
N ALA A 12 17.95 -17.15 5.17
CA ALA A 12 17.16 -18.23 5.75
C ALA A 12 16.07 -17.71 6.70
N THR A 13 15.17 -16.88 6.16
CA THR A 13 13.72 -16.76 6.50
C THR A 13 13.17 -15.51 5.83
N ALA A 14 13.25 -15.43 4.50
CA ALA A 14 12.40 -14.55 3.73
C ALA A 14 10.98 -15.14 3.76
N LEU A 15 10.28 -15.00 4.90
CA LEU A 15 8.86 -14.69 4.79
C LEU A 15 8.85 -13.33 4.08
N SER A 16 8.59 -13.36 2.78
CA SER A 16 8.52 -12.20 1.92
C SER A 16 7.60 -11.17 2.59
N ALA A 17 8.21 -10.22 3.29
CA ALA A 17 7.52 -9.05 3.78
C ALA A 17 7.25 -8.21 2.53
N VAL A 18 6.21 -8.58 1.79
CA VAL A 18 5.76 -7.84 0.62
C VAL A 18 5.40 -6.45 1.14
N ALA A 19 6.14 -5.45 0.69
CA ALA A 19 5.92 -4.07 1.05
C ALA A 19 4.45 -3.71 0.80
N SER A 20 3.81 -3.05 1.78
CA SER A 20 2.51 -2.42 1.57
C SER A 20 2.77 -0.99 1.21
N ALA A 21 2.55 -0.62 -0.05
CA ALA A 21 2.54 0.76 -0.47
C ALA A 21 1.13 1.05 -0.98
N ALA A 22 0.48 2.03 -0.38
CA ALA A 22 -0.75 2.63 -0.89
C ALA A 22 -0.38 4.03 -1.40
N PRO A 23 -1.11 4.64 -2.34
CA PRO A 23 -0.77 5.98 -2.81
C PRO A 23 -0.68 6.98 -1.64
N ILE A 24 0.46 7.67 -1.52
CA ILE A 24 0.60 8.84 -0.64
C ILE A 24 -0.07 10.00 -1.35
N SER A 25 -1.39 10.06 -1.27
CA SER A 25 -2.07 11.21 -1.83
C SER A 25 -3.34 11.53 -1.08
N GLY A 26 -3.45 12.81 -0.72
CA GLY A 26 -4.67 13.45 -0.27
C GLY A 26 -5.49 14.00 -1.44
N TYR A 27 -5.24 13.52 -2.67
CA TYR A 27 -5.61 14.16 -3.93
C TYR A 27 -6.84 15.04 -3.83
N GLN A 28 -6.56 16.33 -3.74
CA GLN A 28 -7.52 17.41 -3.97
C GLN A 28 -7.59 17.80 -5.44
N GLY A 29 -7.00 16.99 -6.32
CA GLY A 29 -6.96 17.25 -7.75
C GLY A 29 -8.37 17.38 -8.29
N GLU A 30 -8.66 18.55 -8.85
CA GLU A 30 -9.89 18.82 -9.59
C GLU A 30 -10.00 17.93 -10.83
N GLN A 31 -9.06 17.03 -11.14
CA GLN A 31 -9.00 16.28 -12.40
C GLN A 31 -9.38 14.81 -12.23
N GLU A 32 -9.95 14.24 -13.28
CA GLU A 32 -10.57 12.92 -13.27
C GLU A 32 -9.56 11.76 -13.11
N ASN A 33 -8.34 11.89 -13.63
CA ASN A 33 -7.35 10.81 -13.61
C ASN A 33 -6.10 11.22 -12.86
N ALA A 34 -5.45 10.25 -12.22
CA ALA A 34 -4.16 10.44 -11.59
C ALA A 34 -3.25 9.21 -11.78
N THR A 35 -1.95 9.43 -11.89
CA THR A 35 -0.93 8.41 -11.74
C THR A 35 -0.04 8.71 -10.55
N HIS A 36 0.45 7.66 -9.91
CA HIS A 36 1.30 7.76 -8.73
C HIS A 36 2.52 6.89 -8.90
N VAL A 37 3.64 7.41 -8.42
CA VAL A 37 4.89 6.68 -8.32
C VAL A 37 5.42 6.87 -6.91
N ASN A 38 5.49 5.80 -6.13
CA ASN A 38 6.06 5.84 -4.77
C ASN A 38 7.30 4.99 -4.70
N LEU A 39 8.33 5.51 -4.05
CA LEU A 39 9.50 4.76 -3.63
C LEU A 39 9.53 4.76 -2.12
N GLY A 40 9.68 3.60 -1.51
CA GLY A 40 9.65 3.54 -0.07
C GLY A 40 10.22 2.29 0.53
N TRP A 41 10.41 2.37 1.83
CA TRP A 41 10.78 1.26 2.69
C TRP A 41 9.56 0.88 3.52
N ASN A 42 9.07 -0.34 3.32
CA ASN A 42 8.08 -0.93 4.20
C ASN A 42 8.44 -2.40 4.46
N SER A 43 9.28 -2.63 5.48
CA SER A 43 10.00 -3.89 5.73
C SER A 43 11.05 -4.27 4.67
N ALA A 44 10.85 -3.85 3.42
CA ALA A 44 11.80 -3.93 2.31
C ALA A 44 11.64 -2.69 1.39
N PRO A 45 12.69 -2.32 0.63
CA PRO A 45 12.58 -1.30 -0.43
C PRO A 45 11.62 -1.75 -1.53
N ALA A 46 10.73 -0.86 -1.96
CA ALA A 46 9.74 -1.14 -2.99
C ALA A 46 9.40 0.10 -3.82
N LEU A 47 9.04 -0.15 -5.08
CA LEU A 47 8.50 0.81 -6.03
C LEU A 47 7.02 0.49 -6.25
N GLU A 48 6.17 1.50 -6.13
CA GLU A 48 4.75 1.41 -6.46
C GLU A 48 4.45 2.27 -7.68
N LEU A 49 3.68 1.71 -8.60
CA LEU A 49 3.07 2.41 -9.73
C LEU A 49 1.56 2.25 -9.61
N ALA A 50 0.82 3.35 -9.54
CA ALA A 50 -0.63 3.29 -9.45
C ALA A 50 -1.30 4.22 -10.46
N TYR A 51 -2.50 3.83 -10.89
CA TYR A 51 -3.41 4.66 -11.67
C TYR A 51 -4.74 4.74 -10.94
N GLY A 52 -5.27 5.95 -10.83
CA GLY A 52 -6.53 6.27 -10.19
C GLY A 52 -7.46 7.03 -11.12
N ARG A 53 -8.76 6.79 -10.96
CA ARG A 53 -9.83 7.55 -11.61
C ARG A 53 -10.89 7.96 -10.60
N ALA A 54 -11.22 9.23 -10.58
CA ALA A 54 -12.29 9.80 -9.77
C ALA A 54 -13.63 9.59 -10.48
N ILE A 55 -14.58 9.00 -9.77
CA ILE A 55 -15.96 8.83 -10.23
C ILE A 55 -16.87 9.71 -9.36
N PRO A 56 -17.63 10.65 -9.97
CA PRO A 56 -18.61 11.43 -9.24
C PRO A 56 -19.75 10.52 -8.79
N MET A 57 -20.24 10.75 -7.57
CA MET A 57 -21.30 9.95 -6.96
C MET A 57 -22.38 10.88 -6.42
N GLU A 58 -23.65 10.52 -6.65
CA GLU A 58 -24.80 11.39 -6.34
C GLU A 58 -25.29 11.26 -4.88
N ARG A 59 -24.71 10.35 -4.08
CA ARG A 59 -25.21 9.96 -2.74
C ARG A 59 -24.19 10.19 -1.63
N LEU A 60 -24.13 9.28 -0.66
CA LEU A 60 -23.50 9.42 0.68
C LEU A 60 -22.03 9.86 0.62
N VAL A 61 -21.30 9.36 -0.38
CA VAL A 61 -19.96 9.79 -0.75
C VAL A 61 -20.06 10.51 -2.08
N ARG A 62 -19.61 11.76 -2.16
CA ARG A 62 -19.77 12.62 -3.37
C ARG A 62 -18.75 12.32 -4.45
N ARG A 63 -17.65 11.66 -4.09
CA ARG A 63 -16.55 11.26 -4.97
C ARG A 63 -15.99 9.93 -4.49
N LEU A 64 -15.81 9.00 -5.42
CA LEU A 64 -15.15 7.72 -5.20
C LEU A 64 -13.94 7.65 -6.14
N ASP A 65 -12.75 7.56 -5.60
CA ASP A 65 -11.55 7.28 -6.38
C ASP A 65 -11.39 5.76 -6.49
N LEU A 66 -11.35 5.23 -7.70
CA LEU A 66 -10.97 3.85 -7.98
C LEU A 66 -9.52 3.81 -8.43
N GLU A 67 -8.75 2.92 -7.84
CA GLU A 67 -7.30 2.83 -8.06
C GLU A 67 -6.90 1.40 -8.37
N ILE A 68 -5.84 1.25 -9.16
CA ILE A 68 -5.10 0.00 -9.32
C ILE A 68 -3.62 0.29 -9.13
N GLY A 69 -3.01 -0.37 -8.15
CA GLY A 69 -1.59 -0.25 -7.82
C GLY A 69 -0.82 -1.53 -8.12
N LEU A 70 0.40 -1.39 -8.63
CA LEU A 70 1.41 -2.44 -8.77
C LEU A 70 2.60 -2.07 -7.89
N THR A 71 2.92 -2.91 -6.91
CA THR A 71 4.11 -2.79 -6.07
C THR A 71 5.13 -3.85 -6.43
N LEU A 72 6.37 -3.43 -6.67
CA LEU A 72 7.51 -4.26 -6.98
C LEU A 72 8.56 -4.13 -5.86
N PRO A 73 9.08 -5.24 -5.33
CA PRO A 73 10.26 -5.19 -4.46
C PRO A 73 11.46 -4.70 -5.29
N VAL A 74 12.22 -3.76 -4.74
CA VAL A 74 13.39 -3.18 -5.42
C VAL A 74 14.65 -3.57 -4.66
N PHE A 75 15.31 -4.61 -5.13
CA PHE A 75 16.63 -5.01 -4.63
C PHE A 75 17.72 -4.72 -5.67
N LEU A 76 18.98 -4.96 -5.27
CA LEU A 76 20.14 -4.89 -6.18
C LEU A 76 20.05 -5.89 -7.35
N VAL A 77 19.20 -6.92 -7.22
CA VAL A 77 18.85 -7.86 -8.28
C VAL A 77 17.36 -7.71 -8.56
N PRO A 78 16.93 -7.49 -9.82
CA PRO A 78 15.51 -7.39 -10.14
C PRO A 78 14.82 -8.75 -9.95
N GLU A 79 13.94 -8.83 -8.95
CA GLU A 79 13.05 -9.97 -8.71
C GLU A 79 11.66 -9.64 -9.26
N LEU A 80 11.42 -9.92 -10.55
CA LEU A 80 10.14 -9.67 -11.21
C LEU A 80 9.08 -10.73 -10.90
N ASP A 81 9.49 -11.85 -10.31
CA ASP A 81 8.61 -12.97 -9.95
C ASP A 81 7.81 -12.69 -8.66
N SER A 82 8.15 -11.60 -7.97
CA SER A 82 7.45 -11.13 -6.77
C SER A 82 6.83 -9.77 -7.03
N PHE A 83 5.51 -9.66 -6.90
CA PHE A 83 4.79 -8.39 -7.04
C PHE A 83 3.50 -8.40 -6.23
N ARG A 84 2.96 -7.21 -5.98
CA ARG A 84 1.61 -7.02 -5.42
C ARG A 84 0.79 -6.19 -6.38
N LEU A 85 -0.40 -6.67 -6.70
CA LEU A 85 -1.42 -5.94 -7.42
C LEU A 85 -2.56 -5.61 -6.46
N GLU A 86 -3.02 -4.37 -6.44
CA GLU A 86 -4.08 -3.93 -5.54
C GLU A 86 -5.08 -3.02 -6.25
N PRO A 87 -6.24 -3.55 -6.69
CA PRO A 87 -7.41 -2.72 -6.89
C PRO A 87 -7.90 -2.17 -5.55
N ALA A 88 -8.24 -0.89 -5.52
CA ALA A 88 -8.73 -0.22 -4.33
C ALA A 88 -9.77 0.85 -4.63
N ALA A 89 -10.56 1.17 -3.62
CA ALA A 89 -11.50 2.27 -3.64
C ALA A 89 -11.21 3.19 -2.45
N ARG A 90 -11.17 4.50 -2.70
CA ARG A 90 -11.00 5.54 -1.68
C ARG A 90 -12.13 6.56 -1.77
N ALA A 91 -12.64 7.01 -0.63
CA ALA A 91 -13.62 8.08 -0.58
C ALA A 91 -13.39 9.00 0.63
N MET A 92 -13.68 10.28 0.45
CA MET A 92 -13.82 11.22 1.56
C MET A 92 -15.17 10.97 2.23
N LEU A 93 -15.14 10.45 3.46
CA LEU A 93 -16.33 10.08 4.23
C LEU A 93 -16.99 11.32 4.86
N VAL A 94 -16.15 12.22 5.40
CA VAL A 94 -16.59 13.47 6.03
C VAL A 94 -15.56 14.56 5.72
N GLN A 95 -16.02 15.76 5.37
CA GLN A 95 -15.16 16.94 5.24
C GLN A 95 -15.88 18.18 5.77
N ARG A 96 -15.22 18.94 6.63
CA ARG A 96 -15.72 20.21 7.17
C ARG A 96 -14.59 21.23 7.24
N GLY A 97 -14.65 22.22 6.36
CA GLY A 97 -13.51 23.13 6.15
C GLY A 97 -12.29 22.34 5.68
N GLY A 98 -11.13 22.65 6.26
CA GLY A 98 -9.90 21.89 5.98
C GLY A 98 -9.85 20.52 6.66
N TRP A 99 -10.73 20.18 7.61
CA TRP A 99 -10.67 18.87 8.28
C TRP A 99 -11.41 17.80 7.49
N GLY A 100 -10.79 16.63 7.34
CA GLY A 100 -11.35 15.51 6.59
C GLY A 100 -11.07 14.15 7.20
N LEU A 101 -11.95 13.20 6.91
CA LEU A 101 -11.79 11.78 7.18
C LEU A 101 -12.06 10.99 5.90
N ALA A 102 -11.05 10.29 5.41
CA ALA A 102 -11.13 9.43 4.24
C ALA A 102 -11.05 7.96 4.65
N GLY A 103 -11.76 7.12 3.89
CA GLY A 103 -11.68 5.67 3.99
C GLY A 103 -11.16 5.07 2.70
N ARG A 104 -10.40 3.98 2.83
CA ARG A 104 -9.88 3.17 1.72
C ARG A 104 -10.21 1.70 1.96
N LEU A 105 -10.50 0.98 0.89
CA LEU A 105 -10.56 -0.47 0.88
C LEU A 105 -9.83 -1.00 -0.34
N GLY A 106 -8.72 -1.71 -0.11
CA GLY A 106 -7.97 -2.43 -1.13
C GLY A 106 -8.19 -3.94 -1.07
N LEU A 107 -7.99 -4.61 -2.20
CA LEU A 107 -8.01 -6.08 -2.32
C LEU A 107 -6.69 -6.57 -2.90
N PRO A 108 -5.62 -6.65 -2.09
CA PRO A 108 -4.30 -7.02 -2.58
C PRO A 108 -4.24 -8.49 -3.00
N VAL A 109 -3.61 -8.71 -4.15
CA VAL A 109 -3.12 -10.00 -4.61
C VAL A 109 -1.62 -9.89 -4.72
N GLN A 110 -0.89 -10.72 -3.97
CA GLN A 110 0.57 -10.71 -3.98
C GLN A 110 1.10 -12.09 -4.30
N THR A 111 2.20 -12.12 -5.03
CA THR A 111 2.95 -13.33 -5.39
C THR A 111 4.39 -13.19 -4.96
N GLY A 112 5.04 -14.32 -4.73
CA GLY A 112 6.49 -14.35 -4.58
C GLY A 112 7.06 -15.75 -4.58
N ASP A 113 8.38 -15.79 -4.65
CA ASP A 113 9.19 -17.00 -4.65
C ASP A 113 10.35 -16.81 -3.65
N ASN A 114 10.54 -17.77 -2.75
CA ASN A 114 11.66 -17.76 -1.79
C ASN A 114 12.56 -18.99 -1.89
N GLN A 115 12.70 -19.56 -3.10
CA GLN A 115 13.46 -20.79 -3.45
C GLN A 115 12.97 -22.08 -2.78
N THR A 116 12.13 -21.95 -1.76
CA THR A 116 11.54 -23.05 -1.01
C THR A 116 10.06 -23.18 -1.35
N PHE A 117 9.39 -22.04 -1.51
CA PHE A 117 7.97 -21.97 -1.82
C PHE A 117 7.70 -20.88 -2.85
N GLN A 118 6.74 -21.17 -3.72
CA GLN A 118 6.02 -20.17 -4.48
C GLN A 118 4.69 -19.95 -3.80
N PHE A 119 4.26 -18.70 -3.71
CA PHE A 119 2.98 -18.38 -3.09
C PHE A 119 2.21 -17.33 -3.88
N VAL A 120 0.88 -17.43 -3.79
CA VAL A 120 -0.04 -16.38 -4.18
C VAL A 120 -1.00 -16.18 -3.03
N SER A 121 -1.13 -14.95 -2.54
CA SER A 121 -2.06 -14.64 -1.45
C SER A 121 -3.01 -13.51 -1.83
N VAL A 122 -4.24 -13.66 -1.38
CA VAL A 122 -5.31 -12.66 -1.51
C VAL A 122 -5.63 -12.11 -0.13
N GLY A 123 -5.82 -10.81 -0.04
CA GLY A 123 -6.08 -10.12 1.20
C GLY A 123 -7.17 -9.05 1.11
N ALA A 124 -7.37 -8.39 2.25
CA ALA A 124 -8.13 -7.15 2.35
C ALA A 124 -7.25 -6.09 3.01
N HIS A 125 -7.33 -4.86 2.50
CA HIS A 125 -6.51 -3.73 2.95
C HIS A 125 -7.40 -2.51 3.26
N PRO A 126 -8.21 -2.56 4.33
CA PRO A 126 -8.92 -1.37 4.82
C PRO A 126 -7.95 -0.33 5.40
N GLY A 127 -8.28 0.94 5.19
CA GLY A 127 -7.53 2.06 5.74
C GLY A 127 -8.44 3.25 6.08
N LEU A 128 -8.00 4.06 7.04
CA LEU A 128 -8.61 5.31 7.44
C LEU A 128 -7.53 6.40 7.50
N ALA A 129 -7.84 7.57 6.97
CA ALA A 129 -6.97 8.73 7.01
C ALA A 129 -7.73 9.94 7.55
N GLY A 130 -7.32 10.47 8.70
CA GLY A 130 -7.91 11.64 9.33
C GLY A 130 -6.90 12.77 9.41
N GLY A 131 -7.28 13.98 9.00
CA GLY A 131 -6.33 15.06 8.94
C GLY A 131 -6.86 16.39 8.44
N TYR A 132 -5.92 17.25 8.08
CA TYR A 132 -6.17 18.56 7.54
C TYR A 132 -5.74 18.59 6.06
N PHE A 133 -6.70 18.91 5.20
CA PHE A 133 -6.68 18.85 3.76
C PHE A 133 -7.08 20.24 3.24
N GLU A 134 -6.11 21.04 2.82
CA GLU A 134 -6.32 22.38 2.28
C GLU A 134 -5.77 22.49 0.85
N ARG A 135 -6.22 23.51 0.11
CA ARG A 135 -5.77 23.68 -1.27
C ARG A 135 -4.26 23.85 -1.32
N GLY A 136 -3.59 22.92 -1.99
CA GLY A 136 -2.14 22.95 -2.18
C GLY A 136 -1.35 22.11 -1.17
N TRP A 137 -1.95 21.63 -0.07
CA TRP A 137 -1.25 20.75 0.86
C TRP A 137 -2.17 19.95 1.78
N PHE A 138 -1.68 18.84 2.30
CA PHE A 138 -2.39 18.11 3.35
C PHE A 138 -1.42 17.52 4.37
N ILE A 139 -1.96 17.24 5.55
CA ILE A 139 -1.34 16.41 6.57
C ILE A 139 -2.40 15.49 7.15
N ALA A 140 -2.10 14.19 7.24
CA ALA A 140 -3.04 13.20 7.73
C ALA A 140 -2.36 12.13 8.57
N LEU A 141 -3.06 11.69 9.61
CA LEU A 141 -2.77 10.45 10.30
C LEU A 141 -3.51 9.33 9.57
N GLU A 142 -2.79 8.28 9.21
CA GLU A 142 -3.29 7.11 8.52
C GLU A 142 -3.17 5.88 9.42
N VAL A 143 -4.21 5.05 9.40
CA VAL A 143 -4.21 3.72 10.00
C VAL A 143 -4.69 2.75 8.94
N GLU A 144 -3.86 1.78 8.61
CA GLU A 144 -4.14 0.77 7.59
C GLU A 144 -3.97 -0.63 8.19
N TYR A 145 -4.84 -1.54 7.80
CA TYR A 145 -4.77 -2.93 8.24
C TYR A 145 -4.74 -3.85 7.01
N THR A 146 -3.69 -4.64 6.87
CA THR A 146 -3.59 -5.67 5.83
C THR A 146 -3.94 -7.02 6.44
N ALA A 147 -5.07 -7.60 6.01
CA ALA A 147 -5.50 -8.94 6.36
C ALA A 147 -5.14 -9.92 5.23
N ILE A 148 -4.45 -11.02 5.53
CA ILE A 148 -4.21 -12.10 4.58
C ILE A 148 -5.34 -13.11 4.72
N LEU A 149 -6.22 -13.21 3.72
CA LEU A 149 -7.42 -14.04 3.78
C LEU A 149 -7.13 -15.49 3.39
N SER A 150 -6.32 -15.68 2.35
CA SER A 150 -5.96 -17.00 1.85
C SER A 150 -4.63 -16.93 1.12
N THR A 151 -3.81 -17.96 1.31
CA THR A 151 -2.53 -18.11 0.60
C THR A 151 -2.47 -19.49 -0.01
N TYR A 152 -2.32 -19.56 -1.32
CA TYR A 152 -1.90 -20.78 -1.99
C TYR A 152 -0.38 -20.90 -1.90
N ILE A 153 0.11 -22.05 -1.49
CA ILE A 153 1.54 -22.36 -1.40
C ILE A 153 1.82 -23.57 -2.28
N ALA A 154 2.84 -23.46 -3.13
CA ALA A 154 3.43 -24.57 -3.88
C ALA A 154 4.86 -24.81 -3.38
N ALA A 155 5.13 -26.04 -2.93
CA ALA A 155 6.45 -26.46 -2.46
C ALA A 155 7.39 -26.76 -3.64
N SER A 156 8.59 -26.18 -3.60
CA SER A 156 9.65 -26.50 -4.55
C SER A 156 10.15 -27.95 -4.37
N GLU A 157 10.86 -28.49 -5.35
CA GLU A 157 11.48 -29.82 -5.26
C GLU A 157 12.41 -29.92 -4.04
N ARG A 158 13.17 -28.85 -3.76
CA ARG A 158 14.04 -28.75 -2.58
C ARG A 158 13.24 -28.84 -1.28
N ALA A 159 12.10 -28.18 -1.20
CA ALA A 159 11.24 -28.23 -0.03
C ALA A 159 10.65 -29.63 0.19
N ARG A 160 10.24 -30.32 -0.88
CA ARG A 160 9.76 -31.71 -0.81
C ARG A 160 10.84 -32.70 -0.39
N ALA A 161 12.08 -32.48 -0.82
CA ALA A 161 13.22 -33.31 -0.41
C ALA A 161 13.61 -33.10 1.06
N THR A 162 13.36 -31.93 1.62
CA THR A 162 13.76 -31.56 2.99
C THR A 162 12.67 -31.87 4.02
N TYR A 163 11.41 -31.60 3.68
CA TYR A 163 10.28 -31.68 4.62
C TYR A 163 9.31 -32.77 4.20
N ALA A 164 9.33 -33.88 4.95
CA ALA A 164 8.39 -34.97 4.77
C ALA A 164 6.94 -34.51 5.02
N GLY A 165 6.03 -34.81 4.07
CA GLY A 165 4.61 -34.52 4.21
C GLY A 165 4.17 -33.12 3.79
N ILE A 166 5.06 -32.33 3.17
CA ILE A 166 4.70 -31.03 2.61
C ILE A 166 3.67 -31.17 1.50
N ARG A 167 2.66 -30.31 1.49
CA ARG A 167 1.56 -30.34 0.52
C ARG A 167 1.33 -28.97 -0.07
N ASP A 168 1.01 -28.96 -1.35
CA ASP A 168 0.51 -27.76 -2.01
C ASP A 168 -0.95 -27.54 -1.64
N GLY A 169 -1.38 -26.29 -1.61
CA GLY A 169 -2.78 -25.99 -1.35
C GLY A 169 -2.99 -24.61 -0.77
N PHE A 170 -4.27 -24.34 -0.49
CA PHE A 170 -4.69 -23.14 0.22
C PHE A 170 -4.57 -23.31 1.72
N TYR A 171 -3.96 -22.33 2.35
CA TYR A 171 -3.82 -22.21 3.78
C TYR A 171 -4.73 -21.09 4.29
N ALA A 172 -5.36 -21.35 5.44
CA ALA A 172 -6.25 -20.43 6.14
C ALA A 172 -5.50 -19.15 6.59
N PRO A 173 -6.20 -18.09 7.04
CA PRO A 173 -5.64 -16.76 7.27
C PRO A 173 -4.32 -16.79 8.05
N ALA A 174 -3.25 -16.30 7.41
CA ALA A 174 -1.89 -16.35 7.95
C ALA A 174 -1.58 -15.17 8.91
N GLY A 175 -2.56 -14.30 9.17
CA GLY A 175 -2.43 -13.12 10.02
C GLY A 175 -2.58 -11.82 9.23
N GLY A 176 -1.90 -10.77 9.71
CA GLY A 176 -1.99 -9.44 9.13
C GLY A 176 -1.04 -8.44 9.77
N TYR A 177 -1.03 -7.24 9.20
CA TYR A 177 -0.21 -6.12 9.64
C TYR A 177 -1.09 -4.90 9.90
N LEU A 178 -0.75 -4.14 10.94
CA LEU A 178 -1.34 -2.85 11.23
C LEU A 178 -0.25 -1.79 11.05
N ASP A 179 -0.51 -0.85 10.16
CA ASP A 179 0.34 0.27 9.84
C ASP A 179 -0.29 1.55 10.37
N ALA A 180 0.52 2.38 11.05
CA ALA A 180 0.12 3.72 11.49
C ALA A 180 1.16 4.73 10.98
N SER A 181 0.73 5.69 10.16
CA SER A 181 1.62 6.66 9.51
C SER A 181 1.13 8.08 9.61
N LEU A 182 2.07 9.01 9.57
CA LEU A 182 1.83 10.41 9.26
C LEU A 182 2.17 10.61 7.78
N ALA A 183 1.21 11.11 7.02
CA ALA A 183 1.37 11.48 5.63
C ALA A 183 1.27 13.00 5.47
N PHE A 184 2.11 13.54 4.61
CA PHE A 184 2.11 14.94 4.18
C PHE A 184 2.17 14.97 2.67
N GLY A 185 1.49 15.92 2.05
CA GLY A 185 1.66 16.19 0.62
C GLY A 185 1.55 17.65 0.28
N LEU A 186 2.25 18.03 -0.78
CA LEU A 186 2.30 19.38 -1.33
C LEU A 186 1.94 19.31 -2.81
N SER A 187 0.86 20.00 -3.20
CA SER A 187 0.45 20.11 -4.60
C SER A 187 1.12 21.32 -5.25
N ILE A 188 1.76 21.10 -6.40
CA ILE A 188 2.41 22.12 -7.22
C ILE A 188 1.54 22.32 -8.47
N GLY A 189 0.83 23.45 -8.51
CA GLY A 189 -0.17 23.71 -9.54
C GLY A 189 -1.42 22.83 -9.38
N SER A 190 -2.10 22.55 -10.49
CA SER A 190 -3.36 21.79 -10.50
C SER A 190 -3.17 20.28 -10.77
N SER A 191 -1.96 19.85 -11.10
CA SER A 191 -1.69 18.51 -11.62
C SER A 191 -0.63 17.74 -10.85
N PHE A 192 0.35 18.40 -10.23
CA PHE A 192 1.47 17.68 -9.62
C PHE A 192 1.37 17.68 -8.10
N GLU A 193 1.70 16.57 -7.46
CA GLU A 193 1.75 16.44 -6.00
C GLU A 193 3.01 15.66 -5.59
N VAL A 194 3.67 16.13 -4.53
CA VAL A 194 4.77 15.42 -3.87
C VAL A 194 4.28 15.00 -2.50
N GLY A 195 4.42 13.72 -2.18
CA GLY A 195 3.99 13.11 -0.93
C GLY A 195 5.16 12.57 -0.13
N LEU A 196 5.05 12.65 1.19
CA LEU A 196 5.93 12.02 2.17
C LEU A 196 5.08 11.27 3.18
N ARG A 197 5.47 10.03 3.50
CA ARG A 197 4.81 9.22 4.53
C ARG A 197 5.87 8.60 5.43
N ALA A 198 5.67 8.66 6.73
CA ALA A 198 6.50 7.97 7.69
C ALA A 198 5.64 7.36 8.79
N GLY A 199 6.00 6.18 9.27
CA GLY A 199 5.15 5.47 10.21
C GLY A 199 5.77 4.24 10.84
N TYR A 200 4.92 3.54 11.57
CA TYR A 200 5.25 2.33 12.31
C TYR A 200 4.36 1.18 11.85
N ARG A 201 4.97 0.00 11.72
CA ARG A 201 4.31 -1.26 11.40
C ARG A 201 4.31 -2.16 12.62
N SER A 202 3.16 -2.77 12.87
CA SER A 202 2.99 -3.83 13.86
C SER A 202 2.33 -5.05 13.21
N THR A 203 2.50 -6.21 13.85
CA THR A 203 1.74 -7.42 13.54
C THR A 203 0.29 -7.29 14.04
N HIS A 204 -0.60 -8.18 13.59
CA HIS A 204 -1.98 -8.27 14.09
C HIS A 204 -2.11 -8.29 15.63
N GLY A 205 -1.12 -8.83 16.34
CA GLY A 205 -1.06 -8.85 17.81
C GLY A 205 -0.43 -7.61 18.46
N LEU A 206 -0.28 -6.50 17.75
CA LEU A 206 0.40 -5.26 18.18
C LEU A 206 1.85 -5.46 18.62
N LYS A 207 2.49 -6.55 18.16
CA LYS A 207 3.91 -6.80 18.39
C LYS A 207 4.72 -6.21 17.25
N PRO A 208 5.95 -5.71 17.50
CA PRO A 208 6.86 -5.34 16.44
C PRO A 208 7.04 -6.51 15.45
N PRO A 209 7.02 -6.29 14.13
CA PRO A 209 7.41 -7.31 13.17
C PRO A 209 8.86 -7.78 13.42
N PRO A 210 9.23 -8.97 12.92
CA PRO A 210 10.60 -9.49 13.05
C PRO A 210 11.66 -8.65 12.31
N PHE A 211 11.24 -7.76 11.41
CA PHE A 211 12.10 -6.85 10.65
C PHE A 211 11.91 -5.39 11.09
N VAL A 212 12.61 -4.47 10.43
CA VAL A 212 12.55 -3.02 10.71
C VAL A 212 11.08 -2.56 10.74
N PRO A 213 10.56 -2.13 11.89
CA PRO A 213 9.13 -1.85 12.08
C PRO A 213 8.76 -0.43 11.60
N PHE A 214 9.62 0.20 10.81
CA PHE A 214 9.45 1.56 10.34
C PHE A 214 9.09 1.56 8.87
N ARG A 215 8.21 2.49 8.53
CA ARG A 215 7.77 2.78 7.17
C ARG A 215 8.23 4.17 6.80
N ALA A 216 8.79 4.35 5.63
CA ALA A 216 9.16 5.65 5.08
C ALA A 216 9.00 5.62 3.57
N GLU A 217 8.21 6.52 3.01
CA GLU A 217 7.89 6.54 1.59
C GLU A 217 7.90 7.98 1.08
N VAL A 218 8.37 8.14 -0.16
CA VAL A 218 8.25 9.38 -0.93
C VAL A 218 7.50 9.05 -2.21
N GLY A 219 6.57 9.94 -2.56
CA GLY A 219 5.68 9.76 -3.69
C GLY A 219 5.66 10.99 -4.56
N VAL A 220 5.48 10.78 -5.85
CA VAL A 220 5.06 11.83 -6.77
C VAL A 220 3.80 11.37 -7.45
N SER A 221 2.91 12.31 -7.70
CA SER A 221 1.68 12.02 -8.40
C SER A 221 1.38 13.08 -9.46
N TYR A 222 0.79 12.64 -10.57
CA TYR A 222 0.40 13.50 -11.68
C TYR A 222 -1.07 13.28 -12.05
N ALA A 223 -1.88 14.34 -11.96
CA ALA A 223 -3.28 14.37 -12.31
C ALA A 223 -3.51 15.03 -13.67
N PHE A 224 -4.41 14.43 -14.46
CA PHE A 224 -4.71 14.84 -15.83
C PHE A 224 -6.16 14.53 -16.22
N GLY A 225 -6.63 15.19 -17.27
CA GLY A 225 -7.95 14.96 -17.86
C GLY A 225 -8.95 16.07 -17.53
N ALA A 226 -10.23 15.78 -17.76
CA ALA A 226 -11.29 16.73 -17.47
C ALA A 226 -11.35 17.03 -15.97
N PRO A 227 -11.85 18.22 -15.58
CA PRO A 227 -12.13 18.46 -14.19
C PRO A 227 -13.14 17.42 -13.67
N ALA A 228 -12.72 16.57 -12.73
CA ALA A 228 -13.63 15.85 -11.84
C ALA A 228 -14.58 16.89 -11.24
N ALA A 229 -15.87 16.74 -11.52
CA ALA A 229 -16.91 17.73 -11.24
C ALA A 229 -16.65 18.52 -9.94
N ALA A 230 -16.67 19.86 -10.07
CA ALA A 230 -16.22 20.80 -9.04
C ALA A 230 -16.71 20.45 -7.62
N PRO A 231 -15.90 20.67 -6.56
CA PRO A 231 -16.44 20.65 -5.21
C PRO A 231 -17.61 21.63 -5.15
N PRO A 232 -18.80 21.21 -4.70
CA PRO A 232 -19.95 22.10 -4.65
C PRO A 232 -19.65 23.28 -3.72
N ARG A 233 -20.08 24.47 -4.15
CA ARG A 233 -20.02 25.70 -3.36
C ARG A 233 -20.52 25.44 -1.94
N ALA A 234 -19.87 26.10 -0.98
CA ALA A 234 -20.25 26.07 0.42
C ALA A 234 -21.77 26.16 0.56
N ILE A 235 -22.33 25.31 1.42
CA ILE A 235 -23.70 25.49 1.88
C ILE A 235 -23.70 26.83 2.61
N GLU A 236 -24.19 27.88 1.94
CA GLU A 236 -24.53 29.12 2.62
C GLU A 236 -25.65 28.82 3.63
N PRO A 237 -25.57 29.45 4.83
CA PRO A 237 -26.35 29.07 6.01
C PRO A 237 -27.87 29.16 5.83
#